data_AF-A0A6M0LB32-F1
#
_entry.id   AF-A0A6M0LB32-F1
#
_cell.length_a   1.000
_cell.length_b   1.000
_cell.length_c   1.000
_cell.angle_alpha   90.00
_cell.angle_beta   90.00
_cell.angle_gamma   90.00
#
_symmetry.space_group_name_H-M   'P 1'
#
loop_
_entity.id
_entity.type
_entity.pdbx_description
1 polymer ?
#
loop_
_entity_poly.entity_id
_entity_poly.type
_entity_poly.pdbx_seq_one_letter_code
_entity_poly.pdbx_strand_id
1 'polypeptide(L)'
;MDTIDEYVLDKLNLIESSISELAELHGHSTLKPVSASLFCLENGITFDERGKIILLLNRLFSEDENFSYLELKRNLIREVPKLALLSEEVFEGMVTIFKKIYVIEED
;
A
#
# COMPACT_ATOMS: atom_id res chain seq x y z
N MET A 1 -16.37 -5.12 22.53
CA MET A 1 -14.94 -4.80 22.41
C MET A 1 -14.25 -6.12 22.45
N ASP A 2 -14.07 -6.73 21.28
CA ASP A 2 -13.46 -8.04 21.18
C ASP A 2 -12.00 -7.87 21.55
N THR A 3 -11.64 -8.34 22.74
CA THR A 3 -10.24 -8.58 23.11
C THR A 3 -9.69 -9.54 22.09
N ILE A 4 -8.89 -9.01 21.15
CA ILE A 4 -7.99 -9.85 20.37
C ILE A 4 -7.17 -10.60 21.41
N ASP A 5 -7.23 -11.93 21.33
CA ASP A 5 -6.45 -12.80 22.20
C ASP A 5 -4.98 -12.37 22.08
N GLU A 6 -4.37 -12.01 23.20
CA GLU A 6 -2.97 -11.55 23.30
C GLU A 6 -2.03 -12.55 22.60
N TYR A 7 -2.36 -13.84 22.69
CA TYR A 7 -1.64 -14.91 21.99
C TYR A 7 -1.73 -14.82 20.46
N VAL A 8 -2.89 -14.43 19.93
CA VAL A 8 -3.08 -14.25 18.48
C VAL A 8 -2.32 -13.02 18.01
N LEU A 9 -2.35 -11.92 18.78
CA LEU A 9 -1.61 -10.71 18.45
C LEU A 9 -0.10 -10.97 18.40
N ASP A 10 0.46 -11.66 19.40
CA ASP A 10 1.88 -12.03 19.43
C ASP A 10 2.29 -12.87 18.21
N LYS A 11 1.44 -13.82 17.80
CA LYS A 11 1.68 -14.61 16.60
C LYS A 11 1.66 -13.78 15.33
N LEU A 12 0.74 -12.83 15.20
CA LEU A 12 0.66 -11.94 14.05
C LEU A 12 1.91 -11.04 13.97
N ASN A 13 2.34 -10.49 15.10
CA ASN A 13 3.56 -9.68 15.18
C ASN A 13 4.80 -10.49 14.75
N LEU A 14 4.93 -11.75 15.18
CA LEU A 14 6.04 -12.61 14.76
C LEU A 14 6.01 -12.89 13.25
N ILE A 15 4.83 -13.10 12.67
CA ILE A 15 4.67 -13.31 11.22
C ILE A 15 5.03 -12.04 10.46
N GLU A 16 4.54 -10.89 10.90
CA GLU A 16 4.88 -9.58 10.32
C GLU A 16 6.39 -9.36 10.35
N SER A 17 7.04 -9.48 11.51
CA SER A 17 8.50 -9.33 11.65
C SER A 17 9.25 -10.28 10.72
N SER A 18 8.85 -11.55 10.66
CA SER A 18 9.51 -12.55 9.81
C SER A 18 9.40 -12.19 8.32
N ILE A 19 8.25 -11.67 7.88
CA ILE A 19 8.04 -11.25 6.49
C ILE A 19 8.82 -9.97 6.20
N SER A 20 8.84 -9.00 7.12
CA SER A 20 9.61 -7.76 6.98
C SER A 20 11.10 -8.04 6.87
N GLU A 21 11.66 -8.90 7.74
CA GLU A 21 13.09 -9.29 7.68
C GLU A 21 13.45 -9.90 6.31
N LEU A 22 12.62 -10.80 5.79
CA LEU A 22 12.82 -11.39 4.46
C LEU A 22 12.71 -10.33 3.35
N ALA A 23 11.75 -9.42 3.45
CA ALA A 23 11.57 -8.37 2.46
C ALA A 23 12.75 -7.39 2.46
N GLU A 24 13.26 -7.00 3.63
CA GLU A 24 14.44 -6.15 3.80
C GLU A 24 15.68 -6.77 3.15
N LEU A 25 15.90 -8.09 3.31
CA LEU A 25 16.97 -8.81 2.60
C LEU A 25 16.84 -8.73 1.07
N HIS A 26 15.63 -8.53 0.56
CA HIS A 26 15.34 -8.31 -0.86
C HIS A 26 15.29 -6.82 -1.26
N GLY A 27 15.73 -5.92 -0.38
CA GLY A 27 15.81 -4.49 -0.64
C GLY A 27 14.51 -3.72 -0.40
N HIS A 28 13.59 -4.27 0.40
CA HIS A 28 12.42 -3.54 0.88
C HIS A 28 12.83 -2.34 1.74
N SER A 29 12.13 -1.23 1.54
CA SER A 29 12.05 -0.14 2.51
C SER A 29 10.73 0.58 2.34
N THR A 30 10.41 1.47 3.28
CA THR A 30 9.23 2.35 3.20
C THR A 30 9.24 3.24 1.96
N LEU A 31 10.43 3.65 1.48
CA LEU A 31 10.61 4.47 0.28
C LEU A 31 10.61 3.63 -1.01
N LYS A 32 11.03 2.37 -0.92
CA LYS A 32 11.11 1.45 -2.05
C LYS A 32 10.43 0.12 -1.70
N PRO A 33 9.09 0.12 -1.59
CA PRO A 33 8.38 -1.09 -1.23
C PRO A 33 8.50 -2.16 -2.33
N VAL A 34 8.72 -3.42 -1.92
CA VAL A 34 8.81 -4.57 -2.85
C VAL A 34 7.54 -5.42 -2.86
N SER A 35 6.65 -5.19 -1.88
CA SER A 35 5.36 -5.84 -1.73
C SER A 35 4.32 -4.81 -1.32
N ALA A 36 3.26 -4.70 -2.12
CA ALA A 36 2.14 -3.81 -1.80
C ALA A 36 1.39 -4.27 -0.55
N SER A 37 1.27 -5.59 -0.32
CA SER A 37 0.62 -6.13 0.87
C SER A 37 1.41 -5.84 2.15
N LEU A 38 2.75 -5.93 2.09
CA LEU A 38 3.60 -5.61 3.22
C LEU A 38 3.56 -4.10 3.52
N PHE A 39 3.63 -3.27 2.48
CA PHE A 39 3.43 -1.83 2.62
C PHE A 39 2.09 -1.50 3.31
N CYS A 40 1.01 -2.18 2.92
CA CYS A 40 -0.28 -2.00 3.57
C CYS A 40 -0.25 -2.38 5.05
N LEU A 41 0.35 -3.52 5.37
CA LEU A 41 0.46 -4.02 6.74
C LEU A 41 1.19 -3.01 7.63
N GLU A 42 2.38 -2.57 7.21
CA GLU A 42 3.24 -1.62 7.95
C GLU A 42 2.57 -0.25 8.17
N ASN A 43 1.70 0.17 7.24
CA ASN A 43 1.01 1.46 7.30
C ASN A 43 -0.43 1.34 7.84
N GLY A 44 -0.80 0.18 8.39
CA GLY A 44 -2.13 -0.08 8.96
C GLY A 44 -3.27 0.06 7.95
N ILE A 45 -3.00 -0.14 6.66
CA ILE A 45 -3.98 -0.12 5.58
C ILE A 45 -4.68 -1.48 5.54
N THR A 46 -6.00 -1.46 5.73
CA THR A 46 -6.84 -2.65 5.73
C THR A 46 -6.99 -3.25 4.34
N PHE A 47 -7.48 -4.49 4.28
CA PHE A 47 -7.73 -5.17 3.01
C PHE A 47 -8.75 -4.43 2.12
N ASP A 48 -9.79 -3.85 2.71
CA ASP A 48 -10.79 -3.03 1.99
C ASP A 48 -10.15 -1.74 1.44
N GLU A 49 -9.38 -1.02 2.26
CA GLU A 49 -8.65 0.17 1.84
C GLU A 49 -7.67 -0.15 0.70
N ARG A 50 -6.94 -1.26 0.78
CA ARG A 50 -6.08 -1.76 -0.31
C ARG A 50 -6.86 -1.98 -1.60
N GLY A 51 -8.06 -2.57 -1.52
CA GLY A 51 -8.94 -2.77 -2.67
C GLY A 51 -9.33 -1.44 -3.33
N LYS A 52 -9.68 -0.42 -2.53
CA LYS A 52 -9.99 0.92 -3.03
C LYS A 52 -8.79 1.58 -3.73
N ILE A 53 -7.59 1.44 -3.17
CA ILE A 53 -6.35 1.94 -3.80
C ILE A 53 -6.16 1.29 -5.18
N ILE A 54 -6.27 -0.04 -5.26
CA ILE A 54 -6.11 -0.79 -6.51
C ILE A 54 -7.13 -0.33 -7.57
N LEU A 55 -8.40 -0.18 -7.20
CA LEU A 55 -9.46 0.24 -8.12
C LEU A 55 -9.25 1.67 -8.63
N LEU A 56 -8.87 2.60 -7.75
CA LEU A 56 -8.61 3.98 -8.15
C LEU A 56 -7.39 4.12 -9.05
N LEU A 57 -6.30 3.40 -8.73
CA LEU A 57 -5.11 3.39 -9.58
C LEU A 57 -5.42 2.82 -10.96
N ASN A 58 -6.10 1.66 -11.04
CA ASN A 58 -6.48 1.08 -12.32
C ASN A 58 -7.35 2.03 -13.15
N ARG A 59 -8.39 2.62 -12.55
CA ARG A 59 -9.23 3.61 -13.26
C ARG A 59 -8.38 4.73 -13.86
N LEU A 60 -7.50 5.31 -13.06
CA LEU A 60 -6.71 6.46 -13.48
C LEU A 60 -5.67 6.11 -14.55
N PHE A 61 -5.00 4.96 -14.43
CA PHE A 61 -4.02 4.54 -15.44
C PHE A 61 -4.67 4.04 -16.73
N SER A 62 -5.92 3.56 -16.70
CA SER A 62 -6.65 3.14 -17.91
C SER A 62 -7.30 4.32 -18.66
N GLU A 63 -7.61 5.43 -17.99
CA GLU A 63 -8.39 6.53 -18.58
C GLU A 63 -7.54 7.69 -19.12
N ASP A 64 -6.32 7.93 -18.60
CA ASP A 64 -5.53 9.13 -18.96
C ASP A 64 -4.01 8.94 -18.77
N GLU A 65 -3.24 9.06 -19.86
CA GLU A 65 -1.77 9.07 -19.82
C GLU A 65 -1.19 10.33 -19.15
N ASN A 66 -1.96 11.42 -19.06
CA ASN A 66 -1.53 12.72 -18.52
C ASN A 66 -2.15 13.05 -17.16
N PHE A 67 -2.57 12.04 -16.38
CA PHE A 67 -3.26 12.28 -15.12
C PHE A 67 -2.41 13.11 -14.13
N SER A 68 -3.08 14.00 -13.37
CA SER A 68 -2.41 14.80 -12.35
C SER A 68 -2.10 13.98 -11.10
N TYR A 69 -0.81 13.84 -10.77
CA TYR A 69 -0.37 13.20 -9.53
C TYR A 69 -1.03 13.80 -8.27
N LEU A 70 -1.21 15.12 -8.24
CA LEU A 70 -1.88 15.81 -7.14
C LEU A 70 -3.36 15.43 -7.01
N GLU A 71 -4.04 15.20 -8.14
CA GLU A 71 -5.43 14.76 -8.14
C GLU A 71 -5.57 13.31 -7.69
N LEU A 72 -4.69 12.42 -8.16
CA LEU A 72 -4.60 11.05 -7.65
C LEU A 72 -4.43 11.03 -6.14
N LYS A 73 -3.46 11.80 -5.62
CA LYS A 73 -3.19 11.86 -4.18
C LYS A 73 -4.41 12.31 -3.39
N ARG A 74 -5.10 13.36 -3.86
CA ARG A 74 -6.34 13.84 -3.23
C ARG A 74 -7.46 12.79 -3.25
N ASN A 75 -7.67 12.12 -4.38
CA ASN A 75 -8.71 11.08 -4.51
C ASN A 75 -8.41 9.87 -3.62
N LEU A 76 -7.16 9.42 -3.58
CA LEU A 76 -6.73 8.32 -2.72
C LEU A 76 -6.87 8.66 -1.24
N ILE A 77 -6.46 9.86 -0.81
CA ILE A 77 -6.62 10.31 0.59
C ILE A 77 -8.09 10.39 0.99
N ARG A 78 -8.99 10.77 0.07
CA ARG A 78 -10.43 10.83 0.35
C ARG A 78 -10.99 9.45 0.68
N GLU A 79 -10.59 8.42 -0.07
CA GLU A 79 -11.07 7.05 0.13
C GLU A 79 -10.30 6.29 1.22
N VAL A 80 -9.03 6.65 1.44
CA VAL A 80 -8.12 6.06 2.44
C VAL A 80 -7.40 7.18 3.20
N PRO A 81 -8.03 7.78 4.24
CA PRO A 81 -7.50 8.95 4.94
C PRO A 81 -6.11 8.78 5.58
N LYS A 82 -5.72 7.54 5.94
CA LYS A 82 -4.40 7.23 6.50
C LYS A 82 -3.25 7.61 5.57
N LEU A 83 -3.49 7.65 4.25
CA LEU A 83 -2.48 8.03 3.27
C LEU A 83 -2.04 9.50 3.41
N ALA A 84 -2.83 10.34 4.08
CA ALA A 84 -2.45 11.73 4.36
C ALA A 84 -1.27 11.84 5.34
N LEU A 85 -0.97 10.78 6.10
CA LEU A 85 0.12 10.73 7.07
C LEU A 85 1.46 10.35 6.43
N LEU A 86 1.45 9.90 5.17
CA LEU A 86 2.66 9.51 4.46
C LEU A 86 3.43 10.74 3.98
N SER A 87 4.77 10.67 4.03
CA SER A 87 5.60 11.62 3.31
C SER A 87 5.39 11.49 1.81
N GLU A 88 5.81 12.49 1.03
CA GLU A 88 5.68 12.45 -0.42
C GLU A 88 6.43 11.24 -1.00
N GLU A 89 7.65 11.00 -0.54
CA GLU A 89 8.52 9.92 -1.03
C GLU A 89 7.94 8.54 -0.71
N VAL A 90 7.34 8.37 0.48
CA VAL A 90 6.67 7.11 0.86
C VAL A 90 5.42 6.89 0.02
N PHE A 91 4.66 7.95 -0.26
CA PHE A 91 3.49 7.88 -1.13
C PHE A 91 3.88 7.53 -2.58
N GLU A 92 4.95 8.11 -3.11
CA GLU A 92 5.49 7.76 -4.43
C GLU A 92 5.94 6.29 -4.50
N GLY A 93 6.61 5.81 -3.44
CA GLY A 93 6.98 4.41 -3.30
C GLY A 93 5.76 3.48 -3.36
N MET A 94 4.69 3.82 -2.63
CA MET A 94 3.41 3.10 -2.68
C MET A 94 2.84 3.07 -4.10
N VAL A 95 2.70 4.21 -4.76
CA VAL A 95 2.12 4.27 -6.11
C VAL A 95 2.94 3.40 -7.08
N THR A 96 4.27 3.46 -6.97
CA THR A 96 5.18 2.67 -7.81
C THR A 96 4.95 1.17 -7.66
N ILE A 97 4.90 0.66 -6.42
CA ILE A 97 4.74 -0.79 -6.21
C ILE A 97 3.33 -1.26 -6.58
N PHE A 98 2.30 -0.46 -6.30
CA PHE A 98 0.93 -0.81 -6.68
C PHE A 98 0.75 -0.80 -8.20
N LYS A 99 1.33 0.19 -8.89
CA LYS A 99 1.33 0.23 -10.36
C LYS A 99 1.98 -1.04 -10.92
N LYS A 100 3.18 -1.36 -10.45
CA LYS A 100 3.94 -2.54 -10.90
C LYS A 100 3.17 -3.85 -10.75
N ILE A 101 2.38 -4.01 -9.68
CA ILE A 101 1.73 -5.30 -9.39
C ILE A 101 0.32 -5.39 -9.97
N TYR A 102 -0.45 -4.29 -9.99
CA TYR A 102 -1.89 -4.34 -10.23
C TYR A 102 -2.38 -3.58 -11.44
N VAL A 103 -1.54 -2.79 -12.10
CA VAL A 103 -1.93 -2.10 -13.33
C VAL A 103 -1.58 -3.00 -14.49
N ILE A 104 -2.60 -3.43 -15.21
CA ILE A 104 -2.46 -4.26 -16.41
C ILE A 104 -2.20 -3.29 -17.56
N GLU A 105 -1.01 -3.36 -18.16
CA GLU A 105 -0.76 -2.73 -19.46
C GLU A 105 -1.42 -3.64 -20.52
N GLU A 106 -2.40 -3.12 -21.27
CA GLU A 106 -2.94 -3.84 -22.42
C GLU A 106 -1.87 -3.84 -23.52
N ASP A 107 -1.34 -5.03 -23.86
CA ASP A 107 -0.44 -5.27 -25.02
C ASP A 107 -1.17 -5.10 -26.37
#